data_AF-A0A354DLG2-F1
#
_entry.id   AF-A0A354DLG2-F1
#
_cell.length_a   1.000
_cell.length_b   1.000
_cell.length_c   1.000
_cell.angle_alpha   90.00
_cell.angle_beta   90.00
_cell.angle_gamma   90.00
#
_symmetry.space_group_name_H-M   'P 1'
#
loop_
_entity.id
_entity.type
_entity.pdbx_description
1 polymer ?
#
loop_
_entity_poly.entity_id
_entity_poly.type
_entity_poly.pdbx_seq_one_letter_code
_entity_poly.pdbx_strand_id
1 'polypeptide(L)' 'QCQGICPECGTNRNEKNCGCVVKRVDPRWAALGDLFNNKE' A
#
# COMPACT_ATOMS: atom_id res chain seq x y z
N GLN A 1 -11.79 -12.23 -7.85
CA GLN A 1 -10.52 -12.01 -7.11
C GLN A 1 -10.84 -11.18 -5.87
N CYS A 2 -10.39 -11.57 -4.67
CA CYS A 2 -10.67 -10.84 -3.42
C CYS A 2 -9.70 -9.67 -3.25
N GLN A 3 -10.22 -8.47 -3.01
CA GLN A 3 -9.44 -7.24 -2.80
C GLN A 3 -8.98 -7.04 -1.35
N GLY A 4 -9.51 -7.85 -0.42
CA GLY A 4 -9.18 -7.79 1.01
C GLY A 4 -9.79 -6.60 1.74
N ILE A 5 -9.25 -6.34 2.94
CA ILE A 5 -9.70 -5.29 3.85
C ILE A 5 -8.71 -4.11 3.82
N CYS A 6 -9.21 -2.89 3.98
CA CYS A 6 -8.36 -1.72 4.15
C CYS A 6 -7.54 -1.82 5.45
N PRO A 7 -6.19 -1.77 5.41
CA PRO A 7 -5.36 -1.87 6.61
C PRO A 7 -5.46 -0.62 7.50
N GLU A 8 -5.97 0.51 6.98
CA GLU A 8 -6.10 1.75 7.75
C GLU A 8 -7.44 1.85 8.47
N CYS A 9 -8.54 1.35 7.89
CA CYS A 9 -9.90 1.55 8.44
C CYS A 9 -10.78 0.30 8.52
N GLY A 10 -10.29 -0.86 8.09
CA GLY A 10 -11.03 -2.12 8.21
C GLY A 10 -12.18 -2.31 7.19
N THR A 11 -12.38 -1.40 6.24
CA THR A 11 -13.44 -1.54 5.23
C THR A 11 -13.16 -2.70 4.27
N ASN A 12 -14.16 -3.54 4.01
CA ASN A 12 -14.13 -4.55 2.96
C ASN A 12 -14.06 -3.88 1.58
N ARG A 13 -12.91 -4.02 0.89
CA ARG A 13 -12.68 -3.37 -0.41
C ARG A 13 -13.45 -4.05 -1.55
N ASN A 14 -13.94 -5.27 -1.32
CA ASN A 14 -14.81 -5.95 -2.27
C ASN A 14 -16.19 -5.29 -2.38
N GLU A 15 -16.63 -4.56 -1.35
CA GLU A 15 -17.94 -3.91 -1.31
C GLU A 15 -17.85 -2.43 -1.66
N LYS A 16 -16.84 -1.72 -1.13
CA LYS A 16 -16.68 -0.29 -1.37
C LYS A 16 -15.24 0.17 -1.28
N ASN A 17 -14.95 1.25 -2.00
CA ASN A 17 -13.70 1.98 -1.83
C ASN A 17 -13.82 2.95 -0.64
N CYS A 18 -12.81 2.97 0.23
CA CYS A 18 -12.77 3.82 1.43
C CYS A 18 -11.98 5.14 1.21
N GLY A 19 -11.26 5.29 0.10
CA GLY A 19 -10.45 6.49 -0.17
C GLY A 19 -9.22 6.67 0.75
N CYS A 20 -8.92 5.72 1.63
CA CYS A 20 -7.73 5.78 2.49
C CYS A 20 -6.46 5.84 1.65
N VAL A 21 -5.64 6.87 1.87
CA VAL A 21 -4.33 6.99 1.25
C VAL A 21 -3.35 6.12 2.04
N VAL A 22 -3.07 4.93 1.52
CA VAL A 22 -2.06 4.04 2.11
C VAL A 22 -0.67 4.52 1.67
N LYS A 23 -0.13 5.50 2.38
CA LYS A 23 1.27 5.90 2.28
C LYS A 23 2.05 5.27 3.44
N ARG A 24 2.38 3.99 3.31
CA ARG A 24 3.35 3.35 4.19
C ARG A 24 4.47 2.78 3.36
N VAL A 25 5.61 3.45 3.40
CA VAL A 25 6.90 2.80 3.17
C VAL A 25 7.19 2.07 4.48
N ASP A 26 7.21 0.73 4.46
CA ASP A 26 7.62 -0.05 5.62
C ASP A 26 9.07 0.35 5.96
N PRO A 27 9.38 0.83 7.18
CA PRO A 27 10.72 1.27 7.54
C PRO A 27 11.79 0.21 7.31
N ARG A 28 11.43 -1.08 7.40
CA ARG A 28 12.36 -2.20 7.14
C ARG A 28 12.78 -2.28 5.69
N TRP A 29 11.97 -1.75 4.78
CA TRP A 29 12.20 -1.77 3.33
C TRP A 29 12.57 -0.39 2.79
N ALA A 30 12.70 0.64 3.64
CA ALA A 30 13.06 1.98 3.22
C ALA A 30 14.37 2.02 2.41
N ALA A 31 15.37 1.22 2.82
CA ALA A 31 16.67 1.11 2.14
C ALA A 31 16.59 0.48 0.73
N LEU A 32 15.51 -0.22 0.40
CA LEU A 32 15.31 -0.79 -0.94
C LEU A 32 14.76 0.23 -1.94
N GLY A 33 14.29 1.40 -1.47
CA GLY A 33 13.77 2.46 -2.35
C GLY A 33 14.81 2.93 -3.36
N ASP A 34 16.09 2.94 -2.98
CA ASP A 34 17.20 3.39 -3.82
C ASP A 34 17.44 2.47 -5.03
N LEU A 35 17.03 1.20 -4.96
CA LEU A 35 17.16 0.25 -6.07
C LEU A 35 16.28 0.63 -7.27
N PHE A 36 15.15 1.29 -7.02
CA PHE A 36 14.19 1.69 -8.07
C PHE A 36 14.48 3.07 -8.66
N ASN A 37 15.49 3.79 -8.14
CA ASN A 37 15.89 5.11 -8.64
C ASN A 37 16.89 5.05 -9.82
N ASN A 38 17.36 3.86 -10.21
CA ASN A 38 18.16 3.68 -11.41
C ASN A 38 17.24 3.51 -12.62
N LYS A 39 16.93 4.61 -13.30
CA LYS A 39 16.43 4.60 -14.68
C LYS A 39 17.63 4.61 -15.62
N GLU A 40 18.00 3.45 -16.13
CA GLU A 40 18.71 3.30 -17.42
C GLU A 40 17.82 2.52 -18.39
#